data_AF-A0A960C2Q3-F1
#
_entry.id   AF-A0A960C2Q3-F1
#
_cell.length_a   1.000
_cell.length_b   1.000
_cell.length_c   1.000
_cell.angle_alpha   90.00
_cell.angle_beta   90.00
_cell.angle_gamma   90.00
#
_symmetry.space_group_name_H-M   'P 1'
#
loop_
_entity.id
_entity.type
_entity.pdbx_description
1 polymer ?
#
loop_
_entity_poly.entity_id
_entity_poly.type
_entity_poly.pdbx_seq_one_letter_code
_entity_poly.pdbx_strand_id
1 'polypeptide(L)'
;LAWQGRGRESESVLGAVDTEALSEEELMAWALPRAANQFWMLSEPERATVFLQTVRSRVDTPSSRITLDALSGTFAMNAGNVRRAVGIADEVLAHDDAPDMAVAWAASSAALSSARMGRLDAVGPLVTRALESEYPGLLRFTVGLAEITALLMNTQTDAAYESARCFTDFAESAQPGRAIGEVLMAHVLLAKGESAAAAELLGPAAKTLDRTGYSWGPLALSYLTTALAMQGQIAASAMALSRAQSRHGTKSALFAPELGIARAWRLFTIGDWPAAIAAARGAARMAARGGQFAIAVRCWHESARLGDRRAADGMASIAGEVPCAYTDIAQAHARALTAGDAAGLAEAAQRLAAAGFAGAAADAARQADDATANRRRGNQTG
;
A
#
# COMPACT_ATOMS: atom_id res chain seq x y z
N LEU A 1 -16.24 -2.61 20.40
CA LEU A 1 -15.38 -3.75 20.80
C LEU A 1 -14.31 -4.04 19.74
N ALA A 2 -14.70 -4.47 18.53
CA ALA A 2 -13.78 -4.82 17.43
C ALA A 2 -12.63 -3.82 17.22
N TRP A 3 -12.93 -2.55 16.89
CA TRP A 3 -11.93 -1.51 16.58
C TRP A 3 -10.95 -1.18 17.73
N GLN A 4 -11.27 -1.59 18.96
CA GLN A 4 -10.39 -1.43 20.14
C GLN A 4 -9.43 -2.62 20.33
N GLY A 5 -9.41 -3.58 19.41
CA GLY A 5 -8.64 -4.81 19.52
C GLY A 5 -9.33 -5.96 20.24
N ARG A 6 -10.58 -5.78 20.65
CA ARG A 6 -11.36 -6.76 21.41
C ARG A 6 -12.17 -7.65 20.47
N GLY A 7 -11.52 -8.18 19.43
CA GLY A 7 -12.18 -8.91 18.35
C GLY A 7 -12.87 -10.20 18.79
N ARG A 8 -12.25 -10.96 19.71
CA ARG A 8 -12.84 -12.19 20.27
C ARG A 8 -14.06 -11.90 21.14
N GLU A 9 -14.03 -10.82 21.91
CA GLU A 9 -15.17 -10.40 22.72
C GLU A 9 -16.31 -9.90 21.83
N SER A 10 -15.97 -9.17 20.76
CA SER A 10 -16.93 -8.78 19.73
C SER A 10 -17.58 -10.01 19.08
N GLU A 11 -16.80 -11.05 18.76
CA GLU A 11 -17.34 -12.28 18.19
C GLU A 11 -18.21 -13.05 19.18
N SER A 12 -17.88 -13.04 20.47
CA SER A 12 -18.72 -13.66 21.51
C SER A 12 -20.09 -13.00 21.58
N VAL A 13 -20.14 -11.67 21.62
CA VAL A 13 -21.40 -10.91 21.66
C VAL A 13 -22.20 -11.08 20.37
N LEU A 14 -21.56 -10.94 19.20
CA LEU A 14 -22.23 -11.09 17.91
C LEU A 14 -22.63 -12.55 17.63
N GLY A 15 -21.89 -13.52 18.19
CA GLY A 15 -22.13 -14.94 18.07
C GLY A 15 -23.35 -15.45 18.85
N ALA A 16 -23.76 -14.74 19.90
CA ALA A 16 -24.90 -15.10 20.75
C ALA A 16 -26.26 -14.63 20.20
N VAL A 17 -26.27 -13.84 19.11
CA VAL A 17 -27.50 -13.33 18.51
C VAL A 17 -28.20 -14.43 17.73
N ASP A 18 -29.46 -14.71 18.07
CA ASP A 18 -30.35 -15.53 17.26
C ASP A 18 -30.76 -14.76 16.00
N THR A 19 -30.47 -15.33 14.84
CA THR A 19 -30.68 -14.68 13.54
C THR A 19 -31.96 -15.11 12.84
N GLU A 20 -32.69 -16.10 13.36
CA GLU A 20 -33.91 -16.60 12.72
C GLU A 20 -35.08 -15.64 12.87
N ALA A 21 -35.10 -14.84 13.95
CA ALA A 21 -36.15 -13.89 14.26
C ALA A 21 -35.85 -12.44 13.80
N LEU A 22 -34.69 -12.19 13.18
CA LEU A 22 -34.31 -10.84 12.78
C LEU A 22 -35.02 -10.41 11.49
N SER A 23 -35.47 -9.16 11.45
CA SER A 23 -35.78 -8.49 10.19
C SER A 23 -34.54 -8.37 9.30
N GLU A 24 -34.73 -8.11 8.01
CA GLU A 24 -33.60 -7.95 7.08
C GLU A 24 -32.68 -6.78 7.49
N GLU A 25 -33.27 -5.67 7.97
CA GLU A 25 -32.52 -4.50 8.46
C GLU A 25 -31.65 -4.86 9.67
N GLU A 26 -32.22 -5.56 10.66
CA GLU A 26 -31.48 -6.02 11.85
C GLU A 26 -30.40 -7.05 11.49
N LEU A 27 -30.70 -7.95 10.54
CA LEU A 27 -29.74 -8.92 10.03
C LEU A 27 -28.55 -8.20 9.39
N MET A 28 -28.78 -7.14 8.60
CA MET A 28 -27.72 -6.34 7.99
C MET A 28 -26.91 -5.57 9.03
N ALA A 29 -27.57 -4.91 9.99
CA ALA A 29 -26.92 -4.18 11.08
C ALA A 29 -26.00 -5.08 11.94
N TRP A 30 -26.35 -6.36 12.06
CA TRP A 30 -25.54 -7.38 12.74
C TRP A 30 -24.44 -7.99 11.85
N ALA A 31 -24.77 -8.33 10.60
CA ALA A 31 -23.89 -9.09 9.72
C ALA A 31 -22.65 -8.30 9.30
N LEU A 32 -22.81 -7.02 8.96
CA LEU A 32 -21.71 -6.17 8.52
C LEU A 32 -20.58 -6.05 9.56
N PRO A 33 -20.84 -5.66 10.83
CA PRO A 33 -19.78 -5.60 11.84
C PRO A 33 -19.22 -6.98 12.19
N ARG A 34 -20.00 -8.07 12.11
CA ARG A 34 -19.51 -9.43 12.35
C ARG A 34 -18.55 -9.89 11.26
N ALA A 35 -18.91 -9.70 9.99
CA ALA A 35 -18.05 -10.00 8.86
C ALA A 35 -16.72 -9.23 8.94
N ALA A 36 -16.79 -7.92 9.22
CA ALA A 36 -15.62 -7.08 9.43
C ALA A 36 -14.74 -7.58 10.58
N ASN A 37 -15.35 -7.95 11.70
CA ASN A 37 -14.64 -8.49 12.86
C ASN A 37 -13.89 -9.80 12.52
N GLN A 38 -14.56 -10.72 11.83
CA GLN A 38 -13.95 -11.97 11.38
C GLN A 38 -12.78 -11.72 10.42
N PHE A 39 -12.97 -10.85 9.42
CA PHE A 39 -11.95 -10.58 8.41
C PHE A 39 -10.68 -9.95 9.01
N TRP A 40 -10.83 -8.84 9.76
CA TRP A 40 -9.67 -8.08 10.23
C TRP A 40 -9.22 -8.45 11.65
N MET A 41 -10.14 -8.50 12.60
CA MET A 41 -9.78 -8.63 14.03
C MET A 41 -9.39 -10.07 14.38
N LEU A 42 -10.12 -11.06 13.83
CA LEU A 42 -9.82 -12.48 14.01
C LEU A 42 -8.81 -13.00 13.00
N SER A 43 -8.57 -12.28 11.91
CA SER A 43 -7.70 -12.70 10.80
C SER A 43 -8.20 -13.98 10.12
N GLU A 44 -9.52 -14.07 9.91
CA GLU A 44 -10.21 -15.20 9.26
C GLU A 44 -10.91 -14.76 7.95
N PRO A 45 -10.17 -14.25 6.95
CA PRO A 45 -10.77 -13.65 5.75
C PRO A 45 -11.55 -14.64 4.88
N GLU A 46 -11.13 -15.90 4.80
CA GLU A 46 -11.85 -16.94 4.06
C GLU A 46 -13.21 -17.21 4.73
N ARG A 47 -13.24 -17.32 6.06
CA ARG A 47 -14.46 -17.52 6.84
C ARG A 47 -15.39 -16.32 6.71
N ALA A 48 -14.85 -15.10 6.79
CA ALA A 48 -15.63 -13.87 6.63
C ALA A 48 -16.28 -13.76 5.23
N THR A 49 -15.57 -14.22 4.19
CA THR A 49 -16.09 -14.25 2.82
C THR A 49 -17.24 -15.25 2.66
N VAL A 50 -17.08 -16.46 3.19
CA VAL A 50 -18.15 -17.48 3.20
C VAL A 50 -19.36 -17.01 4.02
N PHE A 51 -19.10 -16.35 5.16
CA PHE A 51 -20.16 -15.76 5.99
C PHE A 51 -20.96 -14.71 5.23
N LEU A 52 -20.29 -13.76 4.54
CA LEU A 52 -21.00 -12.75 3.73
C LEU A 52 -21.82 -13.37 2.60
N GLN A 53 -21.31 -14.40 1.92
CA GLN A 53 -22.06 -15.10 0.88
C GLN A 53 -23.32 -15.79 1.43
N THR A 54 -23.22 -16.40 2.61
CA THR A 54 -24.36 -17.00 3.30
C THR A 54 -25.41 -15.97 3.72
N VAL A 55 -24.99 -14.81 4.22
CA VAL A 55 -25.92 -13.72 4.54
C VAL A 55 -26.56 -13.17 3.27
N ARG A 56 -25.79 -13.04 2.19
CA ARG A 56 -26.28 -12.55 0.89
C ARG A 56 -27.40 -13.43 0.31
N SER A 57 -27.39 -14.75 0.55
CA SER A 57 -28.47 -15.64 0.09
C SER A 57 -29.73 -15.59 0.96
N ARG A 58 -29.71 -14.87 2.08
CA ARG A 58 -30.83 -14.70 3.01
C ARG A 58 -31.53 -13.33 2.89
N VAL A 59 -30.99 -12.41 2.10
CA VAL A 59 -31.55 -11.07 1.90
C VAL A 59 -32.12 -10.92 0.49
N ASP A 60 -33.23 -10.20 0.37
CA ASP A 60 -33.94 -10.04 -0.90
C ASP A 60 -33.90 -8.61 -1.44
N THR A 61 -33.74 -7.61 -0.57
CA THR A 61 -33.73 -6.22 -1.05
C THR A 61 -32.47 -5.91 -1.87
N PRO A 62 -32.60 -5.14 -2.97
CA PRO A 62 -31.45 -4.72 -3.77
C PRO A 62 -30.41 -3.95 -2.95
N SER A 63 -30.83 -3.04 -2.08
CA SER A 63 -29.95 -2.22 -1.24
C SER A 63 -29.07 -3.06 -0.30
N SER A 64 -29.63 -4.08 0.36
CA SER A 64 -28.88 -5.02 1.20
C SER A 64 -27.84 -5.79 0.39
N ARG A 65 -28.23 -6.31 -0.79
CA ARG A 65 -27.32 -7.07 -1.68
C ARG A 65 -26.16 -6.20 -2.17
N ILE A 66 -26.45 -4.98 -2.64
CA ILE A 66 -25.43 -4.01 -3.08
C ILE A 66 -24.45 -3.68 -1.95
N THR A 67 -24.96 -3.51 -0.72
CA THR A 67 -24.12 -3.23 0.46
C THR A 67 -23.19 -4.39 0.81
N LEU A 68 -23.68 -5.64 0.74
CA LEU A 68 -22.86 -6.84 0.95
C LEU A 68 -21.81 -7.01 -0.15
N ASP A 69 -22.17 -6.72 -1.39
CA ASP A 69 -21.25 -6.78 -2.53
C ASP A 69 -20.13 -5.74 -2.37
N ALA A 70 -20.45 -4.50 -1.98
CA ALA A 70 -19.45 -3.47 -1.70
C ALA A 70 -18.46 -3.88 -0.58
N LEU A 71 -18.94 -4.52 0.49
CA LEU A 71 -18.05 -5.05 1.54
C LEU A 71 -17.20 -6.21 1.02
N SER A 72 -17.74 -7.08 0.16
CA SER A 72 -16.98 -8.14 -0.52
C SER A 72 -15.86 -7.57 -1.41
N GLY A 73 -16.12 -6.45 -2.10
CA GLY A 73 -15.10 -5.70 -2.84
C GLY A 73 -13.96 -5.21 -1.94
N THR A 74 -14.30 -4.71 -0.75
CA THR A 74 -13.31 -4.28 0.27
C THR A 74 -12.46 -5.45 0.77
N PHE A 75 -13.06 -6.62 0.97
CA PHE A 75 -12.34 -7.85 1.34
C PHE A 75 -11.42 -8.30 0.21
N ALA A 76 -11.90 -8.30 -1.04
CA ALA A 76 -11.09 -8.64 -2.20
C ALA A 76 -9.87 -7.71 -2.33
N MET A 77 -10.05 -6.40 -2.14
CA MET A 77 -8.95 -5.43 -2.14
C MET A 77 -7.91 -5.76 -1.06
N ASN A 78 -8.32 -5.92 0.20
CA ASN A 78 -7.40 -6.19 1.30
C ASN A 78 -6.65 -7.53 1.13
N ALA A 79 -7.32 -8.53 0.53
CA ALA A 79 -6.75 -9.80 0.12
C ALA A 79 -5.80 -9.73 -1.10
N GLY A 80 -5.57 -8.53 -1.65
CA GLY A 80 -4.68 -8.30 -2.79
C GLY A 80 -5.28 -8.59 -4.16
N ASN A 81 -6.59 -8.90 -4.23
CA ASN A 81 -7.31 -9.18 -5.47
C ASN A 81 -7.86 -7.89 -6.10
N VAL A 82 -6.97 -6.96 -6.46
CA VAL A 82 -7.32 -5.59 -6.90
C VAL A 82 -8.23 -5.56 -8.14
N ARG A 83 -8.04 -6.47 -9.11
CA ARG A 83 -8.94 -6.56 -10.28
C ARG A 83 -10.37 -6.96 -9.90
N ARG A 84 -10.52 -7.91 -8.99
CA ARG A 84 -11.83 -8.35 -8.49
C ARG A 84 -12.50 -7.23 -7.70
N ALA A 85 -11.74 -6.52 -6.86
CA ALA A 85 -12.24 -5.40 -6.09
C ALA A 85 -12.80 -4.29 -6.99
N VAL A 86 -12.07 -3.94 -8.06
CA VAL A 86 -12.54 -2.98 -9.08
C VAL A 86 -13.80 -3.48 -9.77
N GLY A 87 -13.84 -4.73 -10.24
CA GLY A 87 -15.03 -5.25 -10.94
C GLY A 87 -16.30 -5.19 -10.07
N ILE A 88 -16.20 -5.59 -8.80
CA ILE A 88 -17.31 -5.50 -7.85
C ILE A 88 -17.70 -4.04 -7.60
N ALA A 89 -16.71 -3.15 -7.45
CA ALA A 89 -16.99 -1.75 -7.21
C ALA A 89 -17.65 -1.07 -8.42
N ASP A 90 -17.24 -1.41 -9.65
CA ASP A 90 -17.86 -0.89 -10.88
C ASP A 90 -19.33 -1.31 -10.96
N GLU A 91 -19.66 -2.56 -10.61
CA GLU A 91 -21.05 -3.04 -10.53
C GLU A 91 -21.86 -2.27 -9.48
N VAL A 92 -21.31 -2.08 -8.27
CA VAL A 92 -21.97 -1.31 -7.20
C VAL A 92 -22.21 0.14 -7.60
N LEU A 93 -21.20 0.80 -8.16
CA LEU A 93 -21.25 2.22 -8.50
C LEU A 93 -22.11 2.52 -9.73
N ALA A 94 -22.46 1.51 -10.53
CA ALA A 94 -23.38 1.62 -11.66
C ALA A 94 -24.86 1.64 -11.23
N HIS A 95 -25.18 1.33 -9.97
CA HIS A 95 -26.53 1.47 -9.44
C HIS A 95 -26.79 2.91 -8.99
N ASP A 96 -27.77 3.58 -9.62
CA ASP A 96 -28.16 4.96 -9.27
C ASP A 96 -28.69 5.07 -7.83
N ASP A 97 -29.37 4.03 -7.35
CA ASP A 97 -29.96 3.95 -6.01
C ASP A 97 -29.06 3.20 -5.01
N ALA A 98 -27.75 3.11 -5.27
CA ALA A 98 -26.81 2.45 -4.36
C ALA A 98 -26.78 3.18 -3.00
N PRO A 99 -26.90 2.47 -1.86
CA PRO A 99 -26.81 3.11 -0.55
C PRO A 99 -25.45 3.80 -0.34
N ASP A 100 -25.43 4.94 0.35
CA ASP A 100 -24.22 5.75 0.58
C ASP A 100 -23.05 4.94 1.17
N MET A 101 -23.33 4.04 2.11
CA MET A 101 -22.30 3.16 2.68
C MET A 101 -21.69 2.23 1.63
N ALA A 102 -22.50 1.71 0.71
CA ALA A 102 -22.04 0.87 -0.38
C ALA A 102 -21.20 1.66 -1.37
N VAL A 103 -21.62 2.89 -1.71
CA VAL A 103 -20.85 3.84 -2.53
C VAL A 103 -19.49 4.14 -1.88
N ALA A 104 -19.48 4.44 -0.57
CA ALA A 104 -18.25 4.72 0.18
C ALA A 104 -17.24 3.56 0.11
N TRP A 105 -17.71 2.32 0.35
CA TRP A 105 -16.86 1.12 0.27
C TRP A 105 -16.39 0.80 -1.14
N ALA A 106 -17.29 0.87 -2.13
CA ALA A 106 -16.97 0.57 -3.51
C ALA A 106 -15.98 1.60 -4.08
N ALA A 107 -16.27 2.90 -3.94
CA ALA A 107 -15.42 3.97 -4.44
C ALA A 107 -14.05 3.97 -3.77
N SER A 108 -13.97 3.78 -2.44
CA SER A 108 -12.67 3.70 -1.74
C SER A 108 -11.86 2.48 -2.16
N SER A 109 -12.51 1.32 -2.33
CA SER A 109 -11.85 0.09 -2.78
C SER A 109 -11.36 0.18 -4.21
N ALA A 110 -12.17 0.77 -5.10
CA ALA A 110 -11.82 1.03 -6.49
C ALA A 110 -10.69 2.05 -6.60
N ALA A 111 -10.70 3.12 -5.80
CA ALA A 111 -9.66 4.16 -5.82
C ALA A 111 -8.29 3.56 -5.51
N LEU A 112 -8.16 2.88 -4.37
CA LEU A 112 -6.87 2.29 -3.96
C LEU A 112 -6.44 1.17 -4.90
N SER A 113 -7.36 0.31 -5.34
CA SER A 113 -7.06 -0.73 -6.32
C SER A 113 -6.59 -0.14 -7.65
N SER A 114 -7.25 0.91 -8.15
CA SER A 114 -6.89 1.60 -9.39
C SER A 114 -5.52 2.27 -9.29
N ALA A 115 -5.25 2.98 -8.20
CA ALA A 115 -3.93 3.59 -7.95
C ALA A 115 -2.82 2.54 -7.97
N ARG A 116 -3.02 1.39 -7.31
CA ARG A 116 -2.03 0.31 -7.25
C ARG A 116 -1.89 -0.43 -8.57
N MET A 117 -2.97 -0.55 -9.35
CA MET A 117 -2.96 -1.11 -10.70
C MET A 117 -2.27 -0.19 -11.72
N GLY A 118 -2.18 1.11 -11.46
CA GLY A 118 -1.66 2.11 -12.41
C GLY A 118 -2.74 2.78 -13.25
N ARG A 119 -4.03 2.60 -12.91
CA ARG A 119 -5.16 3.34 -13.51
C ARG A 119 -5.28 4.73 -12.87
N LEU A 120 -4.26 5.56 -13.05
CA LEU A 120 -4.09 6.80 -12.29
C LEU A 120 -5.22 7.82 -12.53
N ASP A 121 -5.72 7.93 -13.76
CA ASP A 121 -6.79 8.88 -14.11
C ASP A 121 -8.12 8.56 -13.44
N ALA A 122 -8.36 7.29 -13.08
CA ALA A 122 -9.57 6.88 -12.38
C ALA A 122 -9.57 7.29 -10.90
N VAL A 123 -8.40 7.59 -10.32
CA VAL A 123 -8.24 7.81 -8.88
C VAL A 123 -9.00 9.05 -8.42
N GLY A 124 -8.81 10.20 -9.08
CA GLY A 124 -9.45 11.47 -8.69
C GLY A 124 -10.99 11.37 -8.59
N PRO A 125 -11.69 10.95 -9.66
CA PRO A 125 -13.14 10.78 -9.63
C PRO A 125 -13.63 9.82 -8.54
N LEU A 126 -12.91 8.71 -8.31
CA LEU A 126 -13.27 7.74 -7.27
C LEU A 126 -13.03 8.27 -5.86
N VAL A 127 -11.97 9.04 -5.65
CA VAL A 127 -11.70 9.73 -4.37
C VAL A 127 -12.82 10.72 -4.07
N THR A 128 -13.18 11.57 -5.04
CA THR A 128 -14.30 12.52 -4.89
C THR A 128 -15.60 11.78 -4.54
N ARG A 129 -15.95 10.75 -5.31
CA ARG A 129 -17.19 9.99 -5.08
C ARG A 129 -17.24 9.31 -3.71
N ALA A 130 -16.10 8.86 -3.18
CA ALA A 130 -16.03 8.29 -1.85
C ALA A 130 -16.17 9.36 -0.74
N LEU A 131 -15.55 10.53 -0.92
CA LEU A 131 -15.55 11.60 0.08
C LEU A 131 -16.87 12.37 0.16
N GLU A 132 -17.65 12.40 -0.92
CA GLU A 132 -18.99 13.02 -0.95
C GLU A 132 -20.07 12.17 -0.26
N SER A 133 -19.77 10.91 0.10
CA SER A 133 -20.69 10.05 0.86
C SER A 133 -20.76 10.43 2.34
N GLU A 134 -21.88 10.13 3.02
CA GLU A 134 -22.06 10.43 4.45
C GLU A 134 -21.16 9.60 5.39
N TYR A 135 -20.50 8.54 4.90
CA TYR A 135 -19.78 7.55 5.72
C TYR A 135 -18.27 7.41 5.41
N PRO A 136 -17.45 8.48 5.36
CA PRO A 136 -16.06 8.33 4.97
C PRO A 136 -15.19 7.68 6.07
N GLY A 137 -15.67 7.62 7.33
CA GLY A 137 -15.11 6.80 8.43
C GLY A 137 -13.58 6.63 8.42
N LEU A 138 -13.09 5.39 8.55
CA LEU A 138 -11.67 5.06 8.31
C LEU A 138 -11.34 4.90 6.81
N LEU A 139 -12.35 4.85 5.94
CA LEU A 139 -12.19 4.69 4.49
C LEU A 139 -11.52 5.90 3.85
N ARG A 140 -11.61 7.09 4.47
CA ARG A 140 -10.90 8.29 4.06
C ARG A 140 -9.39 8.05 3.92
N PHE A 141 -8.81 7.22 4.77
CA PHE A 141 -7.37 6.91 4.69
C PHE A 141 -7.06 5.97 3.53
N THR A 142 -8.01 5.11 3.14
CA THR A 142 -7.89 4.26 1.95
C THR A 142 -7.86 5.11 0.68
N VAL A 143 -8.75 6.10 0.56
CA VAL A 143 -8.72 7.05 -0.58
C VAL A 143 -7.53 7.99 -0.51
N GLY A 144 -7.11 8.42 0.68
CA GLY A 144 -5.88 9.18 0.85
C GLY A 144 -4.64 8.42 0.37
N LEU A 145 -4.52 7.12 0.70
CA LEU A 145 -3.44 6.29 0.17
C LEU A 145 -3.50 6.15 -1.36
N ALA A 146 -4.70 6.08 -1.94
CA ALA A 146 -4.88 6.04 -3.38
C ALA A 146 -4.39 7.33 -4.05
N GLU A 147 -4.84 8.48 -3.53
CA GLU A 147 -4.48 9.81 -4.01
C GLU A 147 -2.97 10.06 -3.90
N ILE A 148 -2.39 9.80 -2.73
CA ILE A 148 -0.94 9.90 -2.50
C ILE A 148 -0.17 9.01 -3.48
N THR A 149 -0.62 7.77 -3.71
CA THR A 149 0.02 6.87 -4.67
C THR A 149 -0.01 7.47 -6.08
N ALA A 150 -1.16 8.00 -6.52
CA ALA A 150 -1.28 8.62 -7.84
C ALA A 150 -0.40 9.88 -7.98
N LEU A 151 -0.38 10.75 -6.97
CA LEU A 151 0.46 11.95 -6.93
C LEU A 151 1.95 11.60 -6.99
N LEU A 152 2.40 10.59 -6.25
CA LEU A 152 3.79 10.12 -6.30
C LEU A 152 4.14 9.52 -7.67
N MET A 153 3.26 8.74 -8.30
CA MET A 153 3.48 8.21 -9.64
C MET A 153 3.53 9.31 -10.72
N ASN A 154 2.85 10.43 -10.49
CA ASN A 154 2.93 11.63 -11.33
C ASN A 154 4.02 12.62 -10.88
N THR A 155 4.94 12.22 -9.98
CA THR A 155 6.06 13.04 -9.51
C THR A 155 5.66 14.33 -8.78
N GLN A 156 4.44 14.38 -8.23
CA GLN A 156 3.89 15.51 -7.49
C GLN A 156 4.11 15.33 -5.98
N THR A 157 5.37 15.22 -5.53
CA THR A 157 5.71 14.85 -4.14
C THR A 157 5.21 15.83 -3.09
N ASP A 158 5.17 17.12 -3.40
CA ASP A 158 4.74 18.13 -2.43
C ASP A 158 3.21 18.13 -2.28
N ALA A 159 2.49 17.95 -3.38
CA ALA A 159 1.04 17.72 -3.33
C ALA A 159 0.71 16.42 -2.57
N ALA A 160 1.51 15.36 -2.75
CA ALA A 160 1.34 14.11 -2.00
C ALA A 160 1.54 14.33 -0.50
N TYR A 161 2.53 15.14 -0.09
CA TYR A 161 2.76 15.47 1.31
C TYR A 161 1.59 16.27 1.89
N GLU A 162 1.10 17.26 1.15
CA GLU A 162 0.00 18.11 1.59
C GLU A 162 -1.32 17.32 1.71
N SER A 163 -1.60 16.43 0.74
CA SER A 163 -2.73 15.51 0.81
C SER A 163 -2.63 14.59 2.04
N ALA A 164 -1.46 13.99 2.29
CA ALA A 164 -1.22 13.17 3.48
C ALA A 164 -1.42 13.95 4.79
N ARG A 165 -0.97 15.21 4.84
CA ARG A 165 -1.18 16.12 5.97
C ARG A 165 -2.67 16.38 6.19
N CYS A 166 -3.42 16.73 5.15
CA CYS A 166 -4.86 16.98 5.23
C CYS A 166 -5.64 15.78 5.79
N PHE A 167 -5.36 14.55 5.32
CA PHE A 167 -5.98 13.34 5.87
C PHE A 167 -5.60 13.08 7.32
N THR A 168 -4.38 13.44 7.72
CA THR A 168 -3.89 13.23 9.09
C THR A 168 -4.49 14.26 10.06
N ASP A 169 -4.58 15.52 9.65
CA ASP A 169 -5.11 16.61 10.48
C ASP A 169 -6.62 16.45 10.71
N PHE A 170 -7.35 15.93 9.71
CA PHE A 170 -8.78 15.59 9.87
C PHE A 170 -9.02 14.59 11.00
N ALA A 171 -8.08 13.68 11.26
CA ALA A 171 -8.22 12.66 12.30
C ALA A 171 -8.08 13.22 13.72
N GLU A 172 -7.66 14.49 13.85
CA GLU A 172 -7.24 15.11 15.11
C GLU A 172 -6.33 14.16 15.93
N SER A 173 -6.51 14.10 17.25
CA SER A 173 -5.86 13.13 18.14
C SER A 173 -6.65 11.81 18.29
N ALA A 174 -7.72 11.61 17.51
CA ALA A 174 -8.60 10.47 17.67
C ALA A 174 -7.96 9.19 17.10
N GLN A 175 -7.78 8.19 17.98
CA GLN A 175 -7.22 6.89 17.60
C GLN A 175 -8.33 5.93 17.15
N PRO A 176 -8.06 5.05 16.16
CA PRO A 176 -6.78 4.82 15.49
C PRO A 176 -6.52 5.73 14.28
N GLY A 177 -7.42 6.67 13.95
CA GLY A 177 -7.34 7.50 12.74
C GLY A 177 -6.03 8.28 12.64
N ARG A 178 -5.59 8.93 13.72
CA ARG A 178 -4.32 9.67 13.74
C ARG A 178 -3.13 8.80 13.35
N ALA A 179 -3.02 7.60 13.93
CA ALA A 179 -1.94 6.67 13.61
C ALA A 179 -1.99 6.21 12.13
N ILE A 180 -3.16 6.11 11.52
CA ILE A 180 -3.27 5.78 10.08
C ILE A 180 -2.82 6.96 9.22
N GLY A 181 -3.20 8.19 9.56
CA GLY A 181 -2.70 9.39 8.88
C GLY A 181 -1.16 9.48 8.94
N GLU A 182 -0.57 9.19 10.09
CA GLU A 182 0.90 9.14 10.25
C GLU A 182 1.57 8.11 9.32
N VAL A 183 0.90 6.98 9.03
CA VAL A 183 1.37 6.00 8.03
C VAL A 183 1.35 6.60 6.61
N LEU A 184 0.33 7.40 6.27
CA LEU A 184 0.25 8.10 4.98
C LEU A 184 1.37 9.13 4.84
N MET A 185 1.60 9.95 5.87
CA MET A 185 2.70 10.92 5.88
C MET A 185 4.06 10.23 5.76
N ALA A 186 4.28 9.16 6.52
CA ALA A 186 5.53 8.41 6.49
C ALA A 186 5.80 7.76 5.12
N HIS A 187 4.75 7.38 4.39
CA HIS A 187 4.89 6.89 3.01
C HIS A 187 5.52 7.93 2.08
N VAL A 188 5.08 9.19 2.19
CA VAL A 188 5.61 10.31 1.41
C VAL A 188 7.02 10.67 1.86
N LEU A 189 7.27 10.72 3.17
CA LEU A 189 8.61 10.97 3.72
C LEU A 189 9.63 9.94 3.24
N LEU A 190 9.26 8.65 3.22
CA LEU A 190 10.11 7.59 2.64
C LEU A 190 10.40 7.83 1.16
N ALA A 191 9.41 8.26 0.37
CA ALA A 191 9.62 8.60 -1.03
C ALA A 191 10.56 9.81 -1.21
N LYS A 192 10.44 10.82 -0.33
CA LYS A 192 11.34 11.99 -0.29
C LYS A 192 12.75 11.65 0.21
N GLY A 193 12.94 10.49 0.86
CA GLY A 193 14.23 10.08 1.44
C GLY A 193 14.42 10.51 2.90
N GLU A 194 13.39 11.05 3.54
CA GLU A 194 13.38 11.53 4.93
C GLU A 194 13.12 10.37 5.92
N SER A 195 13.98 9.36 5.87
CA SER A 195 13.80 8.10 6.62
C SER A 195 13.78 8.27 8.14
N ALA A 196 14.52 9.24 8.68
CA ALA A 196 14.51 9.56 10.12
C ALA A 196 13.12 10.04 10.57
N ALA A 197 12.58 11.07 9.92
CA ALA A 197 11.25 11.61 10.21
C ALA A 197 10.15 10.55 10.02
N ALA A 198 10.27 9.71 8.98
CA ALA A 198 9.34 8.60 8.79
C ALA A 198 9.37 7.61 9.98
N ALA A 199 10.56 7.25 10.48
CA ALA A 199 10.69 6.33 11.61
C ALA A 199 10.11 6.91 12.92
N GLU A 200 10.27 8.22 13.13
CA GLU A 200 9.72 8.93 14.30
C GLU A 200 8.19 8.86 14.34
N LEU A 201 7.52 9.06 13.19
CA LEU A 201 6.07 8.90 13.07
C LEU A 201 5.63 7.44 13.22
N LEU A 202 6.33 6.52 12.55
CA LEU A 202 5.91 5.12 12.46
C LEU A 202 6.09 4.33 13.77
N GLY A 203 7.04 4.70 14.62
CA GLY A 203 7.31 4.01 15.88
C GLY A 203 6.08 3.96 16.81
N PRO A 204 5.51 5.12 17.20
CA PRO A 204 4.27 5.21 17.96
C PRO A 204 3.06 4.68 17.17
N ALA A 205 2.90 5.05 15.90
CA ALA A 205 1.77 4.65 15.07
C ALA A 205 1.63 3.12 14.99
N ALA A 206 2.74 2.41 14.72
CA ALA A 206 2.76 0.96 14.66
C ALA A 206 2.35 0.29 15.99
N LYS A 207 2.72 0.86 17.15
CA LYS A 207 2.30 0.35 18.47
C LYS A 207 0.80 0.50 18.68
N THR A 208 0.23 1.64 18.29
CA THR A 208 -1.21 1.89 18.37
C THR A 208 -1.98 0.92 17.45
N LEU A 209 -1.52 0.76 16.21
CA LEU A 209 -2.18 -0.06 15.21
C LEU A 209 -2.07 -1.58 15.46
N ASP A 210 -1.00 -2.05 16.13
CA ASP A 210 -0.82 -3.47 16.50
C ASP A 210 -2.01 -4.01 17.33
N ARG A 211 -2.71 -3.11 18.04
CA ARG A 211 -3.90 -3.46 18.83
C ARG A 211 -5.16 -3.60 17.99
N THR A 212 -5.22 -3.01 16.80
CA THR A 212 -6.47 -2.87 16.04
C THR A 212 -6.75 -4.03 15.10
N GLY A 213 -5.78 -4.86 14.74
CA GLY A 213 -5.96 -5.94 13.75
C GLY A 213 -6.14 -5.50 12.29
N TYR A 214 -6.29 -4.20 12.00
CA TYR A 214 -6.37 -3.67 10.64
C TYR A 214 -5.09 -3.91 9.83
N SER A 215 -5.23 -3.92 8.50
CA SER A 215 -4.11 -4.07 7.55
C SER A 215 -3.06 -2.95 7.64
N TRP A 216 -3.43 -1.81 8.21
CA TRP A 216 -2.54 -0.68 8.48
C TRP A 216 -1.39 -0.99 9.45
N GLY A 217 -1.58 -1.89 10.42
CA GLY A 217 -0.53 -2.26 11.38
C GLY A 217 0.68 -2.92 10.71
N PRO A 218 0.48 -4.02 9.95
CA PRO A 218 1.53 -4.63 9.14
C PRO A 218 2.18 -3.68 8.13
N LEU A 219 1.40 -2.77 7.53
CA LEU A 219 1.94 -1.75 6.62
C LEU A 219 2.88 -0.78 7.35
N ALA A 220 2.44 -0.25 8.49
CA ALA A 220 3.25 0.65 9.33
C ALA A 220 4.57 0.00 9.74
N LEU A 221 4.54 -1.28 10.14
CA LEU A 221 5.74 -2.03 10.50
C LEU A 221 6.67 -2.24 9.28
N SER A 222 6.12 -2.48 8.09
CA SER A 222 6.91 -2.63 6.86
C SER A 222 7.62 -1.32 6.48
N TYR A 223 6.92 -0.19 6.57
CA TYR A 223 7.54 1.13 6.38
C TYR A 223 8.56 1.44 7.48
N LEU A 224 8.29 1.08 8.74
CA LEU A 224 9.22 1.31 9.85
C LEU A 224 10.51 0.52 9.65
N THR A 225 10.42 -0.75 9.23
CA THR A 225 11.58 -1.54 8.86
C THR A 225 12.40 -0.86 7.77
N THR A 226 11.75 -0.37 6.71
CA THR A 226 12.43 0.31 5.59
C THR A 226 13.12 1.58 6.08
N ALA A 227 12.43 2.41 6.85
CA ALA A 227 12.96 3.65 7.43
C ALA A 227 14.19 3.40 8.32
N LEU A 228 14.12 2.40 9.20
CA LEU A 228 15.22 2.02 10.09
C LEU A 228 16.40 1.41 9.31
N ALA A 229 16.12 0.60 8.28
CA ALA A 229 17.13 -0.02 7.44
C ALA A 229 17.93 1.03 6.64
N MET A 230 17.26 2.04 6.08
CA MET A 230 17.90 3.17 5.39
C MET A 230 18.79 4.00 6.31
N GLN A 231 18.49 4.05 7.63
CA GLN A 231 19.31 4.72 8.64
C GLN A 231 20.46 3.86 9.18
N GLY A 232 20.63 2.61 8.72
CA GLY A 232 21.67 1.72 9.26
C GLY A 232 21.31 1.06 10.59
N GLN A 233 20.07 1.18 11.08
CA GLN A 233 19.64 0.65 12.37
C GLN A 233 19.39 -0.87 12.32
N ILE A 234 20.47 -1.66 12.29
CA ILE A 234 20.45 -3.13 12.04
C ILE A 234 19.52 -3.90 12.99
N ALA A 235 19.62 -3.68 14.29
CA ALA A 235 18.86 -4.42 15.30
C ALA A 235 17.37 -3.99 15.30
N ALA A 236 17.12 -2.69 15.26
CA ALA A 236 15.75 -2.15 15.26
C ALA A 236 14.98 -2.54 13.99
N SER A 237 15.62 -2.47 12.82
CA SER A 237 15.02 -2.89 11.55
C SER A 237 14.70 -4.40 11.51
N ALA A 238 15.54 -5.25 12.12
CA ALA A 238 15.26 -6.69 12.25
C ALA A 238 14.04 -6.96 13.13
N MET A 239 13.95 -6.27 14.28
CA MET A 239 12.83 -6.41 15.20
C MET A 239 11.51 -5.94 14.58
N ALA A 240 11.53 -4.80 13.89
CA ALA A 240 10.37 -4.30 13.15
C ALA A 240 9.95 -5.28 12.04
N LEU A 241 10.90 -5.88 11.31
CA LEU A 241 10.59 -6.83 10.24
C LEU A 241 9.94 -8.11 10.76
N SER A 242 10.48 -8.67 11.84
CA SER A 242 9.90 -9.87 12.49
C SER A 242 8.45 -9.62 12.93
N ARG A 243 8.18 -8.43 13.50
CA ARG A 243 6.81 -8.01 13.83
C ARG A 243 5.95 -7.85 12.58
N ALA A 244 6.45 -7.22 11.53
CA ALA A 244 5.70 -7.07 10.27
C ALA A 244 5.30 -8.44 9.70
N GLN A 245 6.24 -9.40 9.66
CA GLN A 245 6.01 -10.76 9.16
C GLN A 245 4.99 -11.53 10.00
N SER A 246 5.12 -11.49 11.34
CA SER A 246 4.19 -12.19 12.24
C SER A 246 2.76 -11.63 12.23
N ARG A 247 2.57 -10.37 11.83
CA ARG A 247 1.26 -9.71 11.75
C ARG A 247 0.65 -9.70 10.34
N HIS A 248 1.45 -10.00 9.33
CA HIS A 248 1.00 -10.08 7.95
C HIS A 248 0.26 -11.40 7.67
N GLY A 249 -0.71 -11.36 6.76
CA GLY A 249 -1.50 -12.51 6.33
C GLY A 249 -2.50 -12.08 5.25
N THR A 250 -3.46 -12.95 4.90
CA THR A 250 -4.42 -12.67 3.82
C THR A 250 -5.15 -11.33 4.01
N LYS A 251 -5.50 -10.94 5.24
CA LYS A 251 -6.17 -9.64 5.52
C LYS A 251 -5.38 -8.38 5.14
N SER A 252 -4.07 -8.51 4.91
CA SER A 252 -3.17 -7.42 4.54
C SER A 252 -2.32 -7.74 3.30
N ALA A 253 -2.71 -8.76 2.53
CA ALA A 253 -1.98 -9.24 1.35
C ALA A 253 -1.82 -8.18 0.26
N LEU A 254 -2.70 -7.16 0.22
CA LEU A 254 -2.51 -5.97 -0.60
C LEU A 254 -1.11 -5.36 -0.46
N PHE A 255 -0.58 -5.34 0.77
CA PHE A 255 0.69 -4.72 1.16
C PHE A 255 1.87 -5.70 1.22
N ALA A 256 1.71 -6.91 0.68
CA ALA A 256 2.81 -7.86 0.61
C ALA A 256 4.05 -7.31 -0.14
N PRO A 257 3.93 -6.52 -1.22
CA PRO A 257 5.09 -5.93 -1.89
C PRO A 257 5.92 -5.03 -0.97
N GLU A 258 5.28 -4.19 -0.16
CA GLU A 258 5.91 -3.31 0.81
C GLU A 258 6.69 -4.10 1.88
N LEU A 259 6.14 -5.23 2.35
CA LEU A 259 6.86 -6.15 3.24
C LEU A 259 8.08 -6.77 2.54
N GLY A 260 7.98 -7.09 1.25
CA GLY A 260 9.10 -7.58 0.44
C GLY A 260 10.22 -6.54 0.29
N ILE A 261 9.89 -5.27 0.07
CA ILE A 261 10.84 -4.17 0.02
C ILE A 261 11.48 -3.89 1.39
N ALA A 262 10.69 -3.96 2.47
CA ALA A 262 11.22 -3.88 3.83
C ALA A 262 12.29 -4.95 4.11
N ARG A 263 12.04 -6.18 3.66
CA ARG A 263 13.03 -7.27 3.73
C ARG A 263 14.28 -6.97 2.88
N ALA A 264 14.10 -6.43 1.67
CA ALA A 264 15.20 -6.10 0.77
C ALA A 264 16.15 -5.07 1.41
N TRP A 265 15.61 -3.95 1.90
CA TRP A 265 16.39 -2.92 2.59
C TRP A 265 17.05 -3.46 3.86
N ARG A 266 16.37 -4.31 4.63
CA ARG A 266 16.99 -4.94 5.82
C ARG A 266 18.20 -5.81 5.46
N LEU A 267 18.12 -6.61 4.40
CA LEU A 267 19.23 -7.44 3.93
C LEU A 267 20.38 -6.56 3.42
N PHE A 268 20.05 -5.49 2.71
CA PHE A 268 20.99 -4.48 2.24
C PHE A 268 21.78 -3.88 3.41
N THR A 269 21.11 -3.50 4.51
CA THR A 269 21.77 -2.92 5.70
C THR A 269 22.83 -3.82 6.35
N ILE A 270 22.76 -5.15 6.20
CA ILE A 270 23.78 -6.08 6.72
C ILE A 270 24.78 -6.55 5.67
N GLY A 271 24.77 -5.97 4.47
CA GLY A 271 25.70 -6.29 3.39
C GLY A 271 25.37 -7.54 2.60
N ASP A 272 24.18 -8.15 2.78
CA ASP A 272 23.73 -9.27 1.95
C ASP A 272 23.05 -8.74 0.67
N TRP A 273 23.86 -8.12 -0.19
CA TRP A 273 23.40 -7.48 -1.43
C TRP A 273 22.68 -8.45 -2.38
N PRO A 274 23.18 -9.68 -2.63
CA PRO A 274 22.48 -10.62 -3.50
C PRO A 274 21.09 -10.99 -2.99
N ALA A 275 20.93 -11.22 -1.68
CA ALA A 275 19.63 -11.52 -1.11
C ALA A 275 18.71 -10.29 -1.07
N ALA A 276 19.25 -9.10 -0.85
CA ALA A 276 18.51 -7.84 -0.92
C ALA A 276 17.88 -7.64 -2.31
N ILE A 277 18.68 -7.79 -3.37
CA ILE A 277 18.21 -7.69 -4.76
C ILE A 277 17.18 -8.79 -5.04
N ALA A 278 17.45 -10.04 -4.63
CA ALA A 278 16.49 -11.14 -4.83
C ALA A 278 15.14 -10.87 -4.16
N ALA A 279 15.14 -10.28 -2.95
CA ALA A 279 13.93 -9.88 -2.24
C ALA A 279 13.18 -8.75 -2.97
N ALA A 280 13.87 -7.71 -3.44
CA ALA A 280 13.26 -6.60 -4.18
C ALA A 280 12.62 -7.08 -5.50
N ARG A 281 13.33 -7.90 -6.27
CA ARG A 281 12.78 -8.54 -7.48
C ARG A 281 11.59 -9.46 -7.16
N GLY A 282 11.63 -10.15 -6.03
CA GLY A 282 10.54 -10.97 -5.53
C GLY A 282 9.28 -10.14 -5.28
N ALA A 283 9.42 -9.00 -4.60
CA ALA A 283 8.36 -8.03 -4.35
C ALA A 283 7.77 -7.48 -5.66
N ALA A 284 8.63 -7.08 -6.61
CA ALA A 284 8.19 -6.55 -7.90
C ALA A 284 7.38 -7.57 -8.71
N ARG A 285 7.86 -8.81 -8.81
CA ARG A 285 7.14 -9.89 -9.52
C ARG A 285 5.84 -10.27 -8.82
N MET A 286 5.80 -10.23 -7.50
CA MET A 286 4.58 -10.46 -6.73
C MET A 286 3.53 -9.38 -7.00
N ALA A 287 3.92 -8.10 -6.96
CA ALA A 287 3.06 -6.98 -7.30
C ALA A 287 2.49 -7.12 -8.73
N ALA A 288 3.35 -7.40 -9.71
CA ALA A 288 2.94 -7.56 -11.11
C ALA A 288 1.96 -8.74 -11.30
N ARG A 289 2.22 -9.91 -10.70
CA ARG A 289 1.27 -11.05 -10.75
C ARG A 289 -0.08 -10.72 -10.12
N GLY A 290 -0.06 -9.95 -9.03
CA GLY A 290 -1.26 -9.42 -8.39
C GLY A 290 -1.99 -8.32 -9.19
N GLY A 291 -1.46 -7.88 -10.32
CA GLY A 291 -2.00 -6.78 -11.12
C GLY A 291 -1.70 -5.39 -10.56
N GLN A 292 -0.82 -5.27 -9.56
CA GLN A 292 -0.45 -4.01 -8.94
C GLN A 292 0.75 -3.38 -9.67
N PHE A 293 0.57 -2.99 -10.93
CA PHE A 293 1.68 -2.58 -11.81
C PHE A 293 2.38 -1.31 -11.35
N ALA A 294 1.68 -0.32 -10.77
CA ALA A 294 2.31 0.89 -10.23
C ALA A 294 3.27 0.54 -9.07
N ILE A 295 2.84 -0.40 -8.22
CA ILE A 295 3.66 -0.90 -7.11
C ILE A 295 4.82 -1.75 -7.63
N ALA A 296 4.61 -2.52 -8.70
CA ALA A 296 5.67 -3.30 -9.34
C ALA A 296 6.77 -2.39 -9.94
N VAL A 297 6.40 -1.29 -10.60
CA VAL A 297 7.36 -0.27 -11.08
C VAL A 297 8.19 0.26 -9.93
N ARG A 298 7.56 0.67 -8.82
CA ARG A 298 8.27 1.13 -7.63
C ARG A 298 9.21 0.06 -7.07
N CYS A 299 8.77 -1.19 -6.95
CA CYS A 299 9.62 -2.26 -6.45
C CYS A 299 10.82 -2.56 -7.37
N TRP A 300 10.66 -2.47 -8.69
CA TRP A 300 11.78 -2.57 -9.63
C TRP A 300 12.74 -1.40 -9.49
N HIS A 301 12.24 -0.19 -9.27
CA HIS A 301 13.07 0.98 -9.01
C HIS A 301 13.85 0.83 -7.68
N GLU A 302 13.22 0.34 -6.61
CA GLU A 302 13.92 -0.01 -5.37
C GLU A 302 15.04 -1.04 -5.64
N SER A 303 14.81 -2.05 -6.47
CA SER A 303 15.86 -3.00 -6.88
C SER A 303 17.03 -2.28 -7.57
N ALA A 304 16.76 -1.36 -8.50
CA ALA A 304 17.78 -0.57 -9.17
C ALA A 304 18.57 0.31 -8.19
N ARG A 305 17.90 0.95 -7.22
CA ARG A 305 18.55 1.71 -6.14
C ARG A 305 19.51 0.86 -5.31
N LEU A 306 19.18 -0.43 -5.11
CA LEU A 306 20.04 -1.41 -4.43
C LEU A 306 21.16 -1.98 -5.33
N GLY A 307 21.32 -1.49 -6.58
CA GLY A 307 22.38 -1.88 -7.50
C GLY A 307 22.01 -2.99 -8.49
N ASP A 308 20.73 -3.30 -8.64
CA ASP A 308 20.27 -4.34 -9.57
C ASP A 308 20.38 -3.93 -11.04
N ARG A 309 21.45 -4.39 -11.71
CA ARG A 309 21.68 -4.20 -13.16
C ARG A 309 20.72 -4.98 -14.07
N ARG A 310 19.80 -5.80 -13.55
CA ARG A 310 18.74 -6.47 -14.34
C ARG A 310 17.36 -5.87 -14.11
N ALA A 311 17.24 -4.83 -13.29
CA ALA A 311 15.96 -4.17 -13.02
C ALA A 311 15.35 -3.57 -14.29
N ALA A 312 16.18 -3.15 -15.26
CA ALA A 312 15.73 -2.55 -16.52
C ALA A 312 14.80 -3.50 -17.32
N ASP A 313 15.14 -4.79 -17.41
CA ASP A 313 14.35 -5.78 -18.17
C ASP A 313 12.98 -6.00 -17.52
N GLY A 314 12.98 -6.18 -16.19
CA GLY A 314 11.77 -6.34 -15.40
C GLY A 314 10.84 -5.14 -15.50
N MET A 315 11.40 -3.93 -15.43
CA MET A 315 10.65 -2.69 -15.56
C MET A 315 10.15 -2.46 -16.98
N ALA A 316 10.94 -2.77 -18.01
CA ALA A 316 10.52 -2.65 -19.41
C ALA A 316 9.31 -3.53 -19.73
N SER A 317 9.22 -4.73 -19.12
CA SER A 317 8.09 -5.64 -19.33
C SER A 317 6.74 -5.14 -18.80
N ILE A 318 6.73 -4.13 -17.93
CA ILE A 318 5.51 -3.58 -17.31
C ILE A 318 5.32 -2.07 -17.50
N ALA A 319 6.30 -1.36 -18.07
CA ALA A 319 6.26 0.10 -18.18
C ALA A 319 5.03 0.60 -18.97
N GLY A 320 4.61 -0.15 -19.99
CA GLY A 320 3.43 0.17 -20.80
C GLY A 320 2.09 0.08 -20.04
N GLU A 321 2.04 -0.64 -18.91
CA GLU A 321 0.85 -0.72 -18.06
C GLU A 321 0.65 0.54 -17.22
N VAL A 322 1.71 1.34 -17.00
CA VAL A 322 1.68 2.54 -16.14
C VAL A 322 2.50 3.68 -16.77
N PRO A 323 2.06 4.23 -17.91
CA PRO A 323 2.75 5.32 -18.59
C PRO A 323 2.60 6.62 -17.78
N CYS A 324 3.60 6.95 -16.95
CA CYS A 324 3.60 8.15 -16.13
C CYS A 324 5.04 8.64 -15.87
N ALA A 325 5.15 9.89 -15.40
CA ALA A 325 6.43 10.56 -15.18
C ALA A 325 7.39 9.78 -14.27
N TYR A 326 6.87 9.12 -13.21
CA TYR A 326 7.72 8.31 -12.34
C TYR A 326 8.26 7.06 -13.04
N THR A 327 7.44 6.37 -13.83
CA THR A 327 7.85 5.19 -14.60
C THR A 327 9.00 5.54 -15.55
N ASP A 328 8.92 6.69 -16.23
CA ASP A 328 9.96 7.15 -17.15
C ASP A 328 11.29 7.41 -16.45
N ILE A 329 11.26 8.11 -15.30
CA ILE A 329 12.47 8.41 -14.52
C ILE A 329 13.09 7.11 -13.96
N ALA A 330 12.26 6.21 -13.41
CA ALA A 330 12.71 4.93 -12.89
C ALA A 330 13.34 4.06 -13.99
N GLN A 331 12.74 4.02 -15.18
CA GLN A 331 13.25 3.27 -16.32
C GLN A 331 14.58 3.84 -16.81
N ALA A 332 14.72 5.17 -16.87
CA ALA A 332 15.98 5.82 -17.23
C ALA A 332 17.10 5.46 -16.24
N HIS A 333 16.82 5.53 -14.94
CA HIS A 333 17.76 5.14 -13.89
C HIS A 333 18.21 3.67 -14.06
N ALA A 334 17.27 2.73 -14.18
CA ALA A 334 17.62 1.31 -14.31
C ALA A 334 18.41 1.00 -15.60
N ARG A 335 18.05 1.62 -16.73
CA ARG A 335 18.78 1.45 -18.00
C ARG A 335 20.22 1.97 -17.90
N ALA A 336 20.40 3.15 -17.33
CA ALA A 336 21.73 3.73 -17.13
C ALA A 336 22.58 2.84 -16.21
N LEU A 337 21.99 2.31 -15.14
CA LEU A 337 22.66 1.35 -14.25
C LEU A 337 23.07 0.06 -14.99
N THR A 338 22.17 -0.52 -15.77
CA THR A 338 22.46 -1.71 -16.58
C THR A 338 23.60 -1.47 -17.56
N ALA A 339 23.61 -0.33 -18.24
CA ALA A 339 24.65 0.06 -19.20
C ALA A 339 25.98 0.46 -18.53
N GLY A 340 26.01 0.73 -17.22
CA GLY A 340 27.15 1.38 -16.59
C GLY A 340 27.37 2.80 -17.13
N ASP A 341 26.28 3.48 -17.49
CA ASP A 341 26.30 4.82 -18.03
C ASP A 341 26.34 5.87 -16.92
N ALA A 342 27.55 6.31 -16.57
CA ALA A 342 27.75 7.32 -15.53
C ALA A 342 27.02 8.64 -15.84
N ALA A 343 26.95 9.05 -17.12
CA ALA A 343 26.28 10.29 -17.50
C ALA A 343 24.75 10.15 -17.36
N GLY A 344 24.17 9.05 -17.86
CA GLY A 344 22.76 8.74 -17.69
C GLY A 344 22.35 8.56 -16.22
N LEU A 345 23.22 8.00 -15.37
CA LEU A 345 22.99 7.90 -13.92
C LEU A 345 22.96 9.28 -13.25
N ALA A 346 23.88 10.17 -13.62
CA ALA A 346 23.90 11.55 -13.14
C ALA A 346 22.66 12.34 -13.59
N GLU A 347 22.20 12.15 -14.84
CA GLU A 347 20.95 12.75 -15.34
C GLU A 347 19.75 12.21 -14.56
N ALA A 348 19.66 10.90 -14.36
CA ALA A 348 18.58 10.28 -13.59
C ALA A 348 18.56 10.81 -12.14
N ALA A 349 19.73 10.99 -11.52
CA ALA A 349 19.85 11.60 -10.19
C ALA A 349 19.27 13.02 -10.16
N GLN A 350 19.61 13.86 -11.13
CA GLN A 350 19.08 15.22 -11.23
C GLN A 350 17.56 15.25 -11.41
N ARG A 351 17.03 14.38 -12.29
CA ARG A 351 15.58 14.26 -12.53
C ARG A 351 14.84 13.79 -11.27
N LEU A 352 15.38 12.81 -10.55
CA LEU A 352 14.82 12.35 -9.28
C LEU A 352 14.84 13.45 -8.21
N ALA A 353 15.92 14.21 -8.11
CA ALA A 353 16.04 15.31 -7.17
C ALA A 353 15.03 16.44 -7.48
N ALA A 354 14.91 16.82 -8.75
CA ALA A 354 13.94 17.82 -9.21
C ALA A 354 12.49 17.38 -8.95
N ALA A 355 12.22 16.07 -9.05
CA ALA A 355 10.93 15.47 -8.73
C ALA A 355 10.72 15.19 -7.23
N GLY A 356 11.63 15.61 -6.35
CA GLY A 356 11.49 15.50 -4.90
C GLY A 356 11.83 14.12 -4.30
N PHE A 357 12.40 13.19 -5.07
CA PHE A 357 12.82 11.86 -4.61
C PHE A 357 14.29 11.84 -4.17
N ALA A 358 14.64 12.65 -3.17
CA ALA A 358 16.04 12.91 -2.81
C ALA A 358 16.83 11.64 -2.41
N GLY A 359 16.19 10.69 -1.73
CA GLY A 359 16.82 9.41 -1.40
C GLY A 359 17.22 8.60 -2.64
N ALA A 360 16.32 8.48 -3.62
CA ALA A 360 16.61 7.79 -4.87
C ALA A 360 17.63 8.55 -5.73
N ALA A 361 17.59 9.88 -5.71
CA ALA A 361 18.59 10.72 -6.37
C ALA A 361 20.00 10.49 -5.81
N ALA A 362 20.13 10.42 -4.48
CA ALA A 362 21.40 10.13 -3.83
C ALA A 362 21.92 8.73 -4.19
N ASP A 363 21.04 7.74 -4.32
CA ASP A 363 21.42 6.39 -4.74
C ASP A 363 21.95 6.39 -6.19
N ALA A 364 21.24 7.05 -7.11
CA ALA A 364 21.65 7.18 -8.52
C ALA A 364 22.99 7.94 -8.67
N ALA A 365 23.21 9.00 -7.87
CA ALA A 365 24.45 9.77 -7.89
C ALA A 365 25.65 8.91 -7.43
N ARG A 366 25.52 8.15 -6.33
CA ARG A 366 26.57 7.23 -5.88
C ARG A 366 26.91 6.19 -6.94
N GLN A 367 25.90 5.65 -7.62
CA GLN A 367 26.10 4.69 -8.70
C GLN A 367 26.82 5.33 -9.91
N ALA A 368 26.59 6.62 -10.20
CA ALA A 368 27.30 7.36 -11.25
C ALA A 368 28.79 7.51 -10.92
N ASP A 369 29.12 7.82 -9.67
CA ASP A 369 30.51 7.92 -9.19
C ASP A 369 31.22 6.58 -9.29
N ASP A 370 30.57 5.49 -8.86
CA ASP A 370 31.08 4.13 -8.96
C ASP A 370 31.34 3.72 -10.42
N ALA A 371 30.41 4.04 -11.34
CA ALA A 371 30.57 3.78 -12.76
C ALA A 371 31.76 4.55 -13.35
N THR A 372 31.97 5.81 -12.93
CA THR A 372 33.11 6.64 -13.35
C THR A 372 34.43 6.07 -12.85
N ALA A 373 34.48 5.66 -11.56
CA ALA A 373 35.67 5.06 -10.97
C ALA A 373 36.06 3.75 -11.67
N ASN A 374 35.09 2.91 -12.00
CA ASN A 374 35.32 1.64 -12.71
C ASN A 374 35.86 1.86 -14.13
N ARG A 375 35.33 2.85 -14.88
CA ARG A 375 35.89 3.20 -16.21
C ARG A 375 37.34 3.67 -16.12
N ARG A 376 37.68 4.51 -15.11
CA ARG A 376 39.05 4.99 -14.92
C ARG A 376 40.02 3.85 -14.61
N ARG A 377 39.62 2.87 -13.78
CA ARG A 377 40.44 1.69 -13.50
C ARG A 377 40.64 0.82 -14.74
N GLY A 378 39.58 0.59 -15.52
CA GLY A 378 39.67 -0.18 -16.78
C GLY A 378 40.63 0.43 -17.81
N ASN A 379 40.64 1.76 -17.92
CA ASN A 379 41.55 2.50 -18.82
C ASN A 379 43.01 2.59 -18.34
N GLN A 380 43.30 2.25 -17.08
CA GLN A 380 44.67 2.23 -16.54
C GLN A 380 45.31 0.84 -16.61
N THR A 381 44.51 -0.20 -16.81
CA THR A 381 44.95 -1.61 -16.87
C THR A 381 45.02 -2.19 -18.28
N GLY A 382 44.58 -1.44 -19.30
CA GLY A 382 44.71 -1.76 -20.72
C GLY A 382 45.60 -0.73 -21.41
#